data_AF-A0A317NWZ1-F1
#
_entry.id   AF-A0A317NWZ1-F1
#
_cell.length_a   1.000
_cell.length_b   1.000
_cell.length_c   1.000
_cell.angle_alpha   90.00
_cell.angle_beta   90.00
_cell.angle_gamma   90.00
#
_symmetry.space_group_name_H-M   'P 1'
#
loop_
_entity.id
_entity.type
_entity.pdbx_description
1 polymer ?
#
loop_
_entity_poly.entity_id
_entity_poly.type
_entity_poly.pdbx_seq_one_letter_code
_entity_poly.pdbx_strand_id
1 'polypeptide(L)'
;MTQLQEPTGRLGRWVLGISGFLAATAVVVVGLVWWQHDWGEPFPALDSEHLDEQQLSLVEVLRREYENPGAGTKYAEGVEEAWCADFVSWTMREAGRPLANPNSGSWRIPGVYTLTEYYQKVGRFTPGDVGYRPRLGDVVLYGPSSPLGQHTNIVLKADGDEITTIGGNEMGAVRVRTIDVSETADLVGYGRF
;
A
#
# COMPACT_ATOMS: atom_id res chain seq x y z
N MET A 1 -9.99 -13.90 -87.72
CA MET A 1 -10.50 -12.54 -87.99
C MET A 1 -11.65 -12.28 -87.03
N THR A 2 -11.48 -11.26 -86.18
CA THR A 2 -12.50 -10.32 -85.69
C THR A 2 -13.81 -10.88 -85.07
N GLN A 3 -14.00 -10.72 -83.75
CA GLN A 3 -14.86 -9.67 -83.16
C GLN A 3 -15.02 -9.82 -81.63
N LEU A 4 -15.31 -8.66 -81.02
CA LEU A 4 -15.43 -8.22 -79.62
C LEU A 4 -16.38 -9.01 -78.68
N GLN A 5 -16.10 -9.00 -77.37
CA GLN A 5 -16.99 -8.41 -76.34
C GLN A 5 -16.36 -8.36 -74.92
N GLU A 6 -16.76 -7.33 -74.17
CA GLU A 6 -16.25 -6.79 -72.89
C GLU A 6 -16.31 -7.70 -71.64
N PRO A 7 -15.63 -7.29 -70.55
CA PRO A 7 -16.29 -7.30 -69.25
C PRO A 7 -16.15 -5.98 -68.47
N THR A 8 -17.30 -5.35 -68.24
CA THR A 8 -17.87 -4.97 -66.93
C THR A 8 -16.93 -4.64 -65.75
N GLY A 9 -17.00 -3.37 -65.32
CA GLY A 9 -17.34 -3.00 -63.95
C GLY A 9 -16.25 -3.03 -62.87
N ARG A 10 -15.94 -1.86 -62.30
CA ARG A 10 -16.36 -1.43 -60.94
C ARG A 10 -15.61 -0.17 -60.51
N LEU A 11 -16.39 0.86 -60.20
CA LEU A 11 -16.00 2.01 -59.39
C LEU A 11 -15.52 1.54 -58.01
N GLY A 12 -14.21 1.56 -57.77
CA GLY A 12 -13.63 1.47 -56.43
C GLY A 12 -13.58 2.85 -55.79
N ARG A 13 -14.56 3.16 -54.95
CA ARG A 13 -14.58 4.36 -54.10
C ARG A 13 -13.48 4.21 -53.03
N TRP A 14 -12.54 5.15 -53.01
CA TRP A 14 -11.67 5.39 -51.87
C TRP A 14 -12.52 5.89 -50.69
N VAL A 15 -12.68 5.07 -49.66
CA VAL A 15 -13.09 5.53 -48.32
C VAL A 15 -11.96 5.16 -47.37
N LEU A 16 -11.06 6.13 -47.15
CA LEU A 16 -10.13 6.13 -46.05
C LEU A 16 -10.51 7.31 -45.15
N GLY A 17 -10.64 7.04 -43.86
CA GLY A 17 -10.28 8.04 -42.85
C GLY A 17 -11.38 8.62 -41.99
N ILE A 18 -12.22 7.81 -41.33
CA ILE A 18 -12.81 8.20 -40.03
C ILE A 18 -12.75 6.99 -39.09
N SER A 19 -11.54 6.64 -38.64
CA SER A 19 -11.38 5.62 -37.59
C SER A 19 -10.24 5.90 -36.61
N GLY A 20 -9.38 6.89 -36.87
CA GLY A 20 -8.25 7.21 -35.99
C GLY A 20 -8.60 8.08 -34.78
N PHE A 21 -9.68 8.86 -34.83
CA PHE A 21 -9.92 9.87 -33.80
C PHE A 21 -10.47 9.27 -32.49
N LEU A 22 -11.35 8.27 -32.57
CA LEU A 22 -11.93 7.61 -31.39
C LEU A 22 -10.91 6.76 -30.63
N ALA A 23 -10.01 6.06 -31.33
CA ALA A 23 -8.96 5.28 -30.70
C ALA A 23 -7.94 6.20 -30.00
N ALA A 24 -7.54 7.31 -30.64
CA ALA A 24 -6.61 8.26 -30.03
C ALA A 24 -7.23 8.97 -28.81
N THR A 25 -8.51 9.36 -28.85
CA THR A 25 -9.18 9.95 -27.69
C THR A 25 -9.39 8.95 -26.56
N ALA A 26 -9.75 7.69 -26.85
CA ALA A 26 -9.85 6.67 -25.81
C ALA A 26 -8.49 6.38 -25.14
N VAL A 27 -7.41 6.29 -25.92
CA VAL A 27 -6.04 6.09 -25.37
C VAL A 27 -5.57 7.30 -24.57
N VAL A 28 -5.87 8.53 -25.01
CA VAL A 28 -5.52 9.75 -24.28
C VAL A 28 -6.37 9.91 -23.00
N VAL A 29 -7.66 9.56 -23.04
CA VAL A 29 -8.53 9.59 -21.84
C VAL A 29 -8.12 8.50 -20.86
N VAL A 30 -7.82 7.28 -21.31
CA VAL A 30 -7.25 6.23 -20.45
C VAL A 30 -5.90 6.68 -19.89
N GLY A 31 -5.01 7.25 -20.70
CA GLY A 31 -3.72 7.77 -20.24
C GLY A 31 -3.84 8.93 -19.24
N LEU A 32 -4.80 9.83 -19.40
CA LEU A 32 -5.06 10.95 -18.49
C LEU A 32 -5.76 10.50 -17.19
N VAL A 33 -6.69 9.54 -17.28
CA VAL A 33 -7.36 8.95 -16.11
C VAL A 33 -6.37 8.15 -15.26
N TRP A 34 -5.37 7.52 -15.87
CA TRP A 34 -4.28 6.84 -15.16
C TRP A 34 -3.29 7.81 -14.50
N TRP A 35 -3.12 9.01 -15.03
CA TRP A 35 -2.15 9.99 -14.49
C TRP A 35 -2.68 10.79 -13.29
N GLN A 36 -4.00 10.89 -13.13
CA GLN A 36 -4.61 11.85 -12.20
C GLN A 36 -4.92 11.31 -10.81
N HIS A 37 -4.43 10.13 -10.46
CA HIS A 37 -4.76 9.51 -9.18
C HIS A 37 -3.47 9.05 -8.53
N ASP A 38 -3.13 9.76 -7.47
CA ASP A 38 -2.02 9.51 -6.56
C ASP A 38 -2.26 8.18 -5.83
N TRP A 39 -2.14 7.04 -6.54
CA TRP A 39 -2.47 5.68 -6.10
C TRP A 39 -1.41 5.05 -5.19
N GLY A 40 -0.57 5.82 -4.48
CA GLY A 40 0.56 5.25 -3.76
C GLY A 40 1.51 4.46 -4.67
N GLU A 41 2.48 3.76 -4.07
CA GLU A 41 3.45 2.95 -4.80
C GLU A 41 2.93 1.53 -5.08
N PRO A 42 3.47 0.82 -6.10
CA PRO A 42 3.20 -0.61 -6.28
C PRO A 42 3.70 -1.42 -5.07
N PHE A 43 3.04 -2.53 -4.74
CA PHE A 43 3.59 -3.48 -3.77
C PHE A 43 4.95 -4.00 -4.26
N PRO A 44 6.04 -3.80 -3.50
CA PRO A 44 7.38 -4.09 -3.98
C PRO A 44 7.62 -5.59 -4.11
N ALA A 45 8.58 -5.96 -4.98
CA ALA A 45 9.17 -7.27 -4.94
C ALA A 45 9.97 -7.43 -3.63
N LEU A 46 9.71 -8.50 -2.90
CA LEU A 46 10.34 -8.81 -1.61
C LEU A 46 11.24 -10.03 -1.77
N ASP A 47 12.40 -9.99 -1.11
CA ASP A 47 13.33 -11.12 -1.07
C ASP A 47 12.82 -12.17 -0.07
N SER A 48 11.97 -13.07 -0.57
CA SER A 48 11.34 -14.12 0.24
C SER A 48 12.30 -15.20 0.72
N GLU A 49 13.50 -15.34 0.14
CA GLU A 49 14.46 -16.38 0.51
C GLU A 49 15.04 -16.17 1.91
N HIS A 50 15.03 -14.91 2.38
CA HIS A 50 15.57 -14.51 3.67
C HIS A 50 14.50 -14.20 4.72
N LEU A 51 13.22 -14.49 4.42
CA LEU A 51 12.11 -14.27 5.35
C LEU A 51 11.81 -15.53 6.17
N ASP A 52 11.49 -15.33 7.44
CA ASP A 52 10.95 -16.40 8.28
C ASP A 52 9.47 -16.70 7.96
N GLU A 53 8.95 -17.81 8.51
CA GLU A 53 7.57 -18.24 8.26
C GLU A 53 6.52 -17.20 8.70
N GLN A 54 6.76 -16.46 9.79
CA GLN A 54 5.83 -15.45 10.27
C GLN A 54 5.86 -14.20 9.37
N GLN A 55 7.03 -13.82 8.88
CA GLN A 55 7.20 -12.74 7.90
C GLN A 55 6.53 -13.08 6.58
N LEU A 56 6.66 -14.32 6.10
CA LEU A 56 5.98 -14.79 4.89
C LEU A 56 4.46 -14.72 5.04
N SER A 57 3.92 -15.16 6.18
CA SER A 57 2.48 -15.06 6.47
C SER A 57 2.01 -13.60 6.51
N LEU A 58 2.78 -12.71 7.13
CA LEU A 58 2.48 -11.28 7.12
C LEU A 58 2.48 -10.70 5.71
N VAL A 59 3.47 -11.04 4.87
CA VAL A 59 3.53 -10.59 3.47
C VAL A 59 2.31 -11.04 2.68
N GLU A 60 1.86 -12.28 2.86
CA GLU A 60 0.67 -12.81 2.20
C GLU A 60 -0.57 -11.98 2.56
N VAL A 61 -0.77 -11.70 3.86
CA VAL A 61 -1.87 -10.85 4.33
C VAL A 61 -1.76 -9.45 3.76
N LEU A 62 -0.59 -8.82 3.83
CA LEU A 62 -0.39 -7.44 3.36
C LEU A 62 -0.60 -7.31 1.85
N ARG A 63 -0.11 -8.27 1.06
CA ARG A 63 -0.32 -8.29 -0.39
C ARG A 63 -1.81 -8.44 -0.72
N ARG A 64 -2.50 -9.36 -0.05
CA ARG A 64 -3.96 -9.55 -0.21
C ARG A 64 -4.73 -8.26 0.07
N GLU A 65 -4.40 -7.56 1.16
CA GLU A 65 -5.08 -6.32 1.55
C GLU A 65 -4.70 -5.13 0.68
N TYR A 66 -3.51 -5.13 0.09
CA TYR A 66 -3.13 -4.15 -0.93
C TYR A 66 -3.91 -4.34 -2.23
N GLU A 67 -4.04 -5.59 -2.71
CA GLU A 67 -4.71 -5.91 -3.97
C GLU A 67 -6.23 -5.77 -3.89
N ASN A 68 -6.82 -6.09 -2.75
CA ASN A 68 -8.27 -6.05 -2.54
C ASN A 68 -8.60 -5.48 -1.14
N PRO A 69 -8.42 -4.16 -0.93
CA PRO A 69 -8.62 -3.53 0.36
C PRO A 69 -10.09 -3.60 0.79
N GLY A 70 -10.32 -3.76 2.09
CA GLY A 70 -11.64 -3.56 2.68
C GLY A 70 -11.92 -2.11 3.05
N ALA A 71 -13.16 -1.82 3.44
CA ALA A 71 -13.48 -0.56 4.12
C ALA A 71 -12.77 -0.49 5.48
N GLY A 72 -12.50 0.72 6.00
CA GLY A 72 -11.86 0.91 7.31
C GLY A 72 -12.50 0.14 8.46
N THR A 73 -13.84 0.04 8.45
CA THR A 73 -14.63 -0.72 9.41
C THR A 73 -14.32 -2.22 9.43
N LYS A 74 -13.78 -2.80 8.35
CA LYS A 74 -13.27 -4.19 8.32
C LYS A 74 -12.16 -4.38 9.36
N TYR A 75 -11.22 -3.43 9.41
CA TYR A 75 -10.06 -3.48 10.29
C TYR A 75 -10.43 -3.06 11.72
N ALA A 76 -11.40 -2.15 11.87
CA ALA A 76 -11.82 -1.55 13.13
C ALA A 76 -13.05 -2.24 13.79
N GLU A 77 -13.31 -3.52 13.53
CA GLU A 77 -14.45 -4.27 14.10
C GLU A 77 -15.82 -3.57 13.93
N GLY A 78 -16.05 -2.88 12.81
CA GLY A 78 -17.28 -2.18 12.49
C GLY A 78 -17.33 -0.71 12.91
N VAL A 79 -16.30 -0.21 13.61
CA VAL A 79 -16.24 1.18 14.11
C VAL A 79 -15.80 2.14 13.02
N GLU A 80 -16.48 3.28 12.89
CA GLU A 80 -16.08 4.39 12.01
C GLU A 80 -15.08 5.30 12.72
N GLU A 81 -13.79 5.09 12.49
CA GLU A 81 -12.70 5.86 13.09
C GLU A 81 -11.44 5.87 12.20
N ALA A 82 -10.39 6.56 12.65
CA ALA A 82 -9.08 6.45 12.02
C ALA A 82 -8.49 5.05 12.28
N TRP A 83 -8.25 4.29 11.22
CA TRP A 83 -8.00 2.84 11.30
C TRP A 83 -6.55 2.43 10.99
N CYS A 84 -5.58 3.35 11.09
CA CYS A 84 -4.17 3.04 10.81
C CYS A 84 -3.59 1.99 11.78
N ALA A 85 -3.80 2.16 13.08
CA ALA A 85 -3.36 1.20 14.10
C ALA A 85 -4.22 -0.08 14.10
N ASP A 86 -5.50 0.04 13.74
CA ASP A 86 -6.37 -1.11 13.51
C ASP A 86 -5.87 -1.98 12.36
N PHE A 87 -5.49 -1.38 11.24
CA PHE A 87 -4.88 -2.10 10.12
C PHE A 87 -3.65 -2.89 10.57
N VAL A 88 -2.76 -2.27 11.36
CA VAL A 88 -1.58 -2.96 11.89
C VAL A 88 -1.99 -4.12 12.80
N SER A 89 -2.83 -3.89 13.80
CA SER A 89 -3.21 -4.95 14.75
C SER A 89 -4.03 -6.08 14.10
N TRP A 90 -4.86 -5.75 13.10
CA TRP A 90 -5.62 -6.71 12.30
C TRP A 90 -4.71 -7.57 11.42
N THR A 91 -3.79 -6.96 10.67
CA THR A 91 -2.85 -7.70 9.80
C THR A 91 -1.92 -8.60 10.60
N MET A 92 -1.45 -8.14 11.77
CA MET A 92 -0.66 -8.95 12.71
C MET A 92 -1.46 -10.16 13.23
N ARG A 93 -2.74 -9.98 13.56
CA ARG A 93 -3.63 -11.08 13.97
C ARG A 93 -3.82 -12.08 12.83
N GLU A 94 -4.13 -11.62 11.62
CA GLU A 94 -4.36 -12.46 10.44
C GLU A 94 -3.11 -13.24 10.04
N ALA A 95 -1.92 -12.68 10.27
CA ALA A 95 -0.63 -13.35 10.10
C ALA A 95 -0.28 -14.33 11.24
N GLY A 96 -1.23 -14.63 12.13
CA GLY A 96 -1.03 -15.57 13.25
C GLY A 96 -0.20 -15.01 14.41
N ARG A 97 0.02 -13.69 14.46
CA ARG A 97 0.88 -13.04 15.45
C ARG A 97 0.18 -11.85 16.13
N PRO A 98 -0.97 -12.10 16.79
CA PRO A 98 -1.79 -11.03 17.35
C PRO A 98 -1.01 -10.19 18.36
N LEU A 99 -1.23 -8.89 18.31
CA LEU A 99 -0.82 -7.98 19.37
C LEU A 99 -1.80 -8.10 20.55
N ALA A 100 -1.50 -7.45 21.68
CA ALA A 100 -2.39 -7.44 22.83
C ALA A 100 -2.54 -6.02 23.36
N ASN A 101 -3.73 -5.45 23.20
CA ASN A 101 -4.07 -4.13 23.71
C ASN A 101 -3.77 -4.06 25.21
N PRO A 102 -2.93 -3.13 25.66
CA PRO A 102 -2.50 -3.07 27.06
C PRO A 102 -3.64 -2.77 28.03
N ASN A 103 -4.75 -2.17 27.55
CA ASN A 103 -5.90 -1.75 28.35
C ASN A 103 -7.04 -2.77 28.37
N SER A 104 -7.21 -3.58 27.31
CA SER A 104 -8.34 -4.53 27.19
C SER A 104 -7.93 -5.99 27.04
N GLY A 105 -6.67 -6.27 26.71
CA GLY A 105 -6.20 -7.60 26.34
C GLY A 105 -6.70 -8.10 24.97
N SER A 106 -7.55 -7.33 24.27
CA SER A 106 -7.99 -7.64 22.91
C SER A 106 -6.83 -7.54 21.92
N TRP A 107 -6.94 -8.22 20.78
CA TRP A 107 -5.98 -8.05 19.68
C TRP A 107 -6.03 -6.63 19.09
N ARG A 108 -7.19 -5.97 19.13
CA ARG A 108 -7.44 -4.68 18.47
C ARG A 108 -6.78 -3.53 19.22
N ILE A 109 -5.94 -2.78 18.53
CA ILE A 109 -5.29 -1.58 19.06
C ILE A 109 -5.64 -0.40 18.14
N PRO A 110 -6.66 0.42 18.50
CA PRO A 110 -7.18 1.47 17.61
C PRO A 110 -6.35 2.75 17.56
N GLY A 111 -5.43 2.94 18.52
CA GLY A 111 -4.65 4.16 18.65
C GLY A 111 -3.15 3.92 18.50
N VAL A 112 -2.48 4.80 17.74
CA VAL A 112 -1.01 4.78 17.58
C VAL A 112 -0.30 4.91 18.93
N TYR A 113 -0.82 5.77 19.82
CA TYR A 113 -0.26 5.90 21.18
C TYR A 113 -0.33 4.57 21.95
N THR A 114 -1.49 3.92 21.95
CA THR A 114 -1.69 2.60 22.60
C THR A 114 -0.82 1.51 21.95
N LEU A 115 -0.57 1.60 20.64
CA LEU A 115 0.33 0.70 19.92
C LEU A 115 1.78 0.90 20.35
N THR A 116 2.22 2.15 20.51
CA THR A 116 3.52 2.49 21.09
C THR A 116 3.66 1.93 22.51
N GLU A 117 2.66 2.13 23.37
CA GLU A 117 2.65 1.57 24.74
C GLU A 117 2.74 0.05 24.74
N TYR A 118 2.04 -0.63 23.83
CA TYR A 118 2.16 -2.08 23.66
C TYR A 118 3.60 -2.50 23.38
N TYR A 119 4.25 -1.91 22.37
CA TYR A 119 5.63 -2.24 22.00
C TYR A 119 6.63 -1.94 23.12
N GLN A 120 6.42 -0.85 23.85
CA GLN A 120 7.23 -0.52 25.03
C GLN A 120 7.06 -1.57 26.13
N LYS A 121 5.81 -1.93 26.46
CA LYS A 121 5.47 -2.89 27.51
C LYS A 121 6.04 -4.28 27.25
N VAL A 122 6.08 -4.72 25.99
CA VAL A 122 6.64 -6.03 25.61
C VAL A 122 8.14 -5.98 25.27
N GLY A 123 8.82 -4.85 25.50
CA GLY A 123 10.27 -4.70 25.26
C GLY A 123 10.69 -4.76 23.79
N ARG A 124 9.76 -4.48 22.87
CA ARG A 124 10.00 -4.51 21.41
C ARG A 124 10.04 -3.12 20.77
N PHE A 125 9.85 -2.05 21.54
CA PHE A 125 10.03 -0.68 21.05
C PHE A 125 11.51 -0.30 20.90
N THR A 126 11.83 0.32 19.77
CA THR A 126 13.11 0.96 19.50
C THR A 126 12.86 2.43 19.16
N PRO A 127 13.45 3.39 19.90
CA PRO A 127 13.32 4.82 19.57
C PRO A 127 13.84 5.17 18.17
N GLY A 128 13.29 6.21 17.54
CA GLY A 128 13.71 6.63 16.19
C GLY A 128 15.13 7.21 16.11
N ASP A 129 15.69 7.67 17.22
CA ASP A 129 16.96 8.41 17.30
C ASP A 129 18.20 7.52 17.52
N VAL A 130 18.05 6.21 17.66
CA VAL A 130 19.18 5.29 17.98
C VAL A 130 19.83 4.62 16.76
N GLY A 131 19.54 5.08 15.53
CA GLY A 131 20.15 4.54 14.31
C GLY A 131 19.77 3.08 14.00
N TYR A 132 18.60 2.65 14.45
CA TYR A 132 18.10 1.30 14.19
C TYR A 132 17.70 1.13 12.72
N ARG A 133 18.13 0.03 12.11
CA ARG A 133 17.67 -0.36 10.76
C ARG A 133 16.46 -1.30 10.88
N PRO A 134 15.26 -0.85 10.48
CA PRO A 134 14.08 -1.68 10.58
C PRO A 134 14.10 -2.84 9.59
N ARG A 135 13.37 -3.90 9.92
CA ARG A 135 13.22 -5.10 9.10
C ARG A 135 11.77 -5.24 8.66
N LEU A 136 11.54 -6.11 7.67
CA LEU A 136 10.19 -6.45 7.24
C LEU A 136 9.34 -6.88 8.45
N GLY A 137 8.16 -6.28 8.55
CA GLY A 137 7.20 -6.51 9.62
C GLY A 137 7.35 -5.57 10.82
N ASP A 138 8.48 -4.86 10.95
CA ASP A 138 8.60 -3.82 11.98
C ASP A 138 7.52 -2.75 11.73
N VAL A 139 6.97 -2.21 12.80
CA VAL A 139 5.92 -1.19 12.74
C VAL A 139 6.55 0.16 12.97
N VAL A 140 6.48 1.06 12.00
CA VAL A 140 6.92 2.44 12.17
C VAL A 140 5.82 3.26 12.84
N LEU A 141 6.21 4.09 13.81
CA LEU A 141 5.33 4.89 14.65
C LEU A 141 5.66 6.37 14.42
N TYR A 142 4.66 7.17 14.05
CA TYR A 142 4.81 8.60 13.80
C TYR A 142 4.04 9.43 14.83
N GLY A 143 4.62 10.55 15.23
CA GLY A 143 4.01 11.50 16.15
C GLY A 143 3.09 12.50 15.44
N PRO A 144 2.34 13.31 16.20
CA PRO A 144 1.34 14.24 15.66
C PRO A 144 1.91 15.33 14.75
N SER A 145 3.22 15.62 14.82
CA SER A 145 3.89 16.63 14.00
C SER A 145 4.51 16.04 12.73
N SER A 146 4.34 14.74 12.48
CA SER A 146 4.83 14.12 11.24
C SER A 146 4.04 14.61 10.03
N PRO A 147 4.59 14.50 8.81
CA PRO A 147 3.84 14.79 7.58
C PRO A 147 2.56 13.95 7.40
N LEU A 148 2.47 12.81 8.08
CA LEU A 148 1.30 11.92 8.08
C LEU A 148 0.34 12.19 9.25
N GLY A 149 0.65 13.16 10.11
CA GLY A 149 0.05 13.28 11.44
C GLY A 149 0.43 12.10 12.33
N GLN A 150 -0.29 11.91 13.45
CA GLN A 150 -0.07 10.72 14.27
C GLN A 150 -0.53 9.48 13.49
N HIS A 151 0.42 8.63 13.12
CA HIS A 151 0.19 7.55 12.17
C HIS A 151 1.08 6.33 12.43
N THR A 152 0.83 5.25 11.71
CA THR A 152 1.66 4.04 11.76
C THR A 152 1.56 3.23 10.49
N ASN A 153 2.66 2.58 10.11
CA ASN A 153 2.75 1.70 8.95
C ASN A 153 3.55 0.44 9.32
N ILE A 154 3.49 -0.58 8.46
CA ILE A 154 4.33 -1.77 8.53
C ILE A 154 5.45 -1.66 7.49
N VAL A 155 6.68 -1.92 7.89
CA VAL A 155 7.85 -1.92 7.01
C VAL A 155 7.81 -3.14 6.09
N LEU A 156 7.96 -2.92 4.79
CA LEU A 156 8.11 -3.94 3.76
C LEU A 156 9.57 -4.16 3.37
N LYS A 157 10.34 -3.07 3.21
CA LYS A 157 11.76 -3.08 2.87
C LYS A 157 12.45 -1.87 3.50
N ALA A 158 13.73 -2.01 3.84
CA ALA A 158 14.61 -0.91 4.18
C ALA A 158 15.87 -0.95 3.31
N ASP A 159 16.32 0.21 2.84
CA ASP A 159 17.53 0.39 2.02
C ASP A 159 18.23 1.71 2.41
N GLY A 160 19.27 1.61 3.24
CA GLY A 160 19.88 2.80 3.84
C GLY A 160 18.89 3.54 4.75
N ASP A 161 18.65 4.81 4.45
CA ASP A 161 17.69 5.69 5.14
C ASP A 161 16.30 5.66 4.48
N GLU A 162 16.13 4.97 3.35
CA GLU A 162 14.82 4.80 2.73
C GLU A 162 14.12 3.55 3.29
N ILE A 163 12.86 3.70 3.67
CA ILE A 163 11.99 2.57 4.03
C ILE A 163 10.73 2.58 3.18
N THR A 164 10.42 1.44 2.58
CA THR A 164 9.14 1.18 1.93
C THR A 164 8.20 0.56 2.95
N THR A 165 7.02 1.14 3.11
CA THR A 165 6.04 0.76 4.13
C THR A 165 4.67 0.58 3.52
N ILE A 166 3.80 -0.16 4.20
CA ILE A 166 2.38 -0.29 3.88
C ILE A 166 1.54 0.10 5.09
N GLY A 167 0.54 0.96 4.88
CA GLY A 167 -0.34 1.44 5.94
C GLY A 167 -1.79 1.49 5.53
N GLY A 168 -2.63 1.67 6.53
CA GLY A 168 -4.06 1.88 6.39
C GLY A 168 -4.47 3.31 6.74
N ASN A 169 -5.65 3.71 6.32
CA ASN A 169 -6.24 5.03 6.53
C ASN A 169 -5.46 6.17 5.88
N GLU A 170 -4.66 5.88 4.86
CA GLU A 170 -3.92 6.89 4.12
C GLU A 170 -4.78 7.42 2.98
N MET A 171 -5.37 8.60 3.20
CA MET A 171 -6.45 9.13 2.35
C MET A 171 -7.62 8.14 2.24
N GLY A 172 -7.90 7.40 3.31
CA GLY A 172 -8.98 6.42 3.38
C GLY A 172 -8.70 5.10 2.63
N ALA A 173 -7.45 4.82 2.24
CA ALA A 173 -7.06 3.60 1.53
C ALA A 173 -5.90 2.87 2.23
N VAL A 174 -5.68 1.62 1.81
CA VAL A 174 -4.41 0.91 2.05
C VAL A 174 -3.40 1.43 1.02
N ARG A 175 -2.22 1.85 1.46
CA ARG A 175 -1.20 2.42 0.56
C ARG A 175 0.19 1.90 0.87
N VAL A 176 1.00 1.80 -0.17
CA VAL A 176 2.45 1.63 -0.07
C VAL A 176 3.10 2.98 -0.30
N ARG A 177 4.13 3.30 0.50
CA ARG A 177 4.95 4.50 0.36
C ARG A 177 6.39 4.22 0.73
N THR A 178 7.30 4.86 0.01
CA THR A 178 8.69 4.98 0.40
C THR A 178 8.91 6.35 1.07
N ILE A 179 9.59 6.34 2.22
CA ILE A 179 9.97 7.55 2.94
C ILE A 179 11.47 7.53 3.25
N ASP A 180 12.07 8.72 3.29
CA ASP A 180 13.40 8.93 3.86
C ASP A 180 13.26 9.18 5.36
N VAL A 181 13.76 8.25 6.18
CA VAL A 181 13.66 8.33 7.65
C VAL A 181 14.45 9.50 8.22
N SER A 182 15.53 9.93 7.56
CA SER A 182 16.37 11.05 8.00
C SER A 182 15.68 12.40 7.79
N GLU A 183 14.79 12.48 6.81
CA GLU A 183 13.98 13.66 6.50
C GLU A 183 12.58 13.62 7.14
N THR A 184 12.20 12.49 7.75
CA THR A 184 10.88 12.32 8.37
C THR A 184 10.83 12.95 9.75
N ALA A 185 10.16 14.11 9.85
CA ALA A 185 9.89 14.76 11.12
C ALA A 185 9.00 13.90 12.04
N ASP A 186 9.26 13.96 13.35
CA ASP A 186 8.48 13.31 14.42
C ASP A 186 8.32 11.79 14.23
N LEU A 187 9.39 11.14 13.75
CA LEU A 187 9.52 9.68 13.78
C LEU A 187 9.71 9.23 15.24
N VAL A 188 8.66 8.66 15.83
CA VAL A 188 8.68 8.22 17.24
C VAL A 188 9.58 7.00 17.41
N GLY A 189 9.53 6.06 16.47
CA GLY A 189 10.39 4.89 16.45
C GLY A 189 9.72 3.68 15.80
N TYR A 190 10.18 2.50 16.20
CA TYR A 190 9.78 1.22 15.62
C TYR A 190 9.32 0.23 16.68
N GLY A 191 8.20 -0.44 16.43
CA GLY A 191 7.81 -1.67 17.09
C GLY A 191 8.39 -2.86 16.35
N ARG A 192 9.43 -3.49 16.88
CA ARG A 192 10.10 -4.62 16.23
C ARG A 192 9.11 -5.77 16.00
N PHE A 193 9.12 -6.39 14.82
CA PHE A 193 8.47 -7.68 14.56
C PHE A 193 9.16 -8.74 15.41
#